data_AF-A0A975DM53-F1
#
_entry.id   AF-A0A975DM53-F1
#
_cell.length_a   1.000
_cell.length_b   1.000
_cell.length_c   1.000
_cell.angle_alpha   90.00
_cell.angle_beta   90.00
_cell.angle_gamma   90.00
#
_symmetry.space_group_name_H-M   'P 1'
#
loop_
_entity.id
_entity.type
_entity.pdbx_description
1 polymer ?
#
loop_
_entity_poly.entity_id
_entity_poly.type
_entity_poly.pdbx_seq_one_letter_code
_entity_poly.pdbx_strand_id
1 'polypeptide(L)'
;MGPPIEKPGTCPPLDRPRTVGQGAFAARLRTWRRINGIKQATLAEMVGVSQTVVSLWENGHDIPSPERLARLETIMADTARDELAVERLFVERQGGIRALFDVDGVRLLAVSRGFRDLWPKTGDLKGSFLIDYLVNEARRLASDEKYAQAILSGELVLASGHSHRMTNLDIDEMVPHRWHMCFRRFGPRTIVDVVYEPSEGACGPGIDDLVYLDDLKPE
;
A
#
# COMPACT_ATOMS: atom_id res chain seq x y z
N MET A 1 46.85 -16.09 -3.38
CA MET A 1 45.73 -16.08 -2.43
C MET A 1 44.76 -15.02 -2.90
N GLY A 2 43.68 -15.41 -3.59
CA GLY A 2 42.61 -14.48 -3.94
C GLY A 2 41.79 -14.13 -2.69
N PRO A 3 41.18 -12.94 -2.62
CA PRO A 3 40.29 -12.60 -1.52
C PRO A 3 39.09 -13.57 -1.49
N PRO A 4 38.54 -13.86 -0.30
CA PRO A 4 37.42 -14.77 -0.17
C PRO A 4 36.16 -14.16 -0.80
N ILE A 5 35.47 -14.96 -1.60
CA ILE A 5 34.16 -14.65 -2.18
C ILE A 5 33.17 -14.52 -1.01
N GLU A 6 32.64 -13.31 -0.80
CA GLU A 6 31.54 -13.08 0.14
C GLU A 6 30.34 -13.96 -0.23
N LYS A 7 29.79 -14.62 0.79
CA LYS A 7 28.58 -15.44 0.66
C LYS A 7 27.42 -14.56 0.18
N PRO A 8 26.50 -15.06 -0.66
CA PRO A 8 25.29 -14.32 -0.99
C PRO A 8 24.55 -13.95 0.29
N GLY A 9 24.29 -12.64 0.45
CA GLY A 9 23.72 -12.05 1.65
C GLY A 9 22.45 -12.76 2.10
N THR A 10 22.44 -13.23 3.34
CA THR A 10 21.25 -13.76 3.99
C THR A 10 20.21 -12.65 4.08
N CYS A 11 19.01 -12.88 3.53
CA CYS A 11 17.90 -11.93 3.65
C CYS A 11 17.61 -11.66 5.15
N PRO A 12 17.63 -10.39 5.60
CA PRO A 12 17.33 -10.06 6.98
C PRO A 12 15.87 -10.40 7.32
N PRO A 13 15.54 -10.69 8.60
CA PRO A 13 14.18 -11.04 8.99
C PRO A 13 13.22 -9.87 8.74
N LEU A 14 12.19 -10.12 7.92
CA LEU A 14 11.21 -9.13 7.44
C LEU A 14 9.92 -9.10 8.27
N ASP A 15 9.94 -9.56 9.52
CA ASP A 15 8.75 -9.73 10.36
C ASP A 15 8.55 -8.56 11.32
N ARG A 16 7.72 -7.57 10.95
CA ARG A 16 6.91 -6.75 11.90
C ARG A 16 5.66 -6.14 11.24
N PRO A 17 4.45 -6.43 11.71
CA PRO A 17 3.33 -5.52 11.51
C PRO A 17 3.51 -4.29 12.40
N ARG A 18 3.48 -3.08 11.84
CA ARG A 18 3.35 -1.86 12.64
C ARG A 18 1.88 -1.70 13.05
N THR A 19 1.66 -1.43 14.33
CA THR A 19 0.33 -1.09 14.87
C THR A 19 -0.12 0.23 14.25
N VAL A 20 -1.25 0.21 13.56
CA VAL A 20 -1.83 1.38 12.90
C VAL A 20 -2.22 2.43 13.95
N GLY A 21 -1.77 3.68 13.77
CA GLY A 21 -2.11 4.80 14.66
C GLY A 21 -3.60 5.16 14.62
N GLN A 22 -4.12 5.78 15.69
CA GLN A 22 -5.55 6.08 15.85
C GLN A 22 -6.14 6.92 14.70
N GLY A 23 -5.40 7.91 14.18
CA GLY A 23 -5.84 8.73 13.04
C GLY A 23 -5.99 7.94 11.73
N ALA A 24 -5.17 6.91 11.54
CA ALA A 24 -5.21 6.06 10.37
C ALA A 24 -6.44 5.13 10.35
N PHE A 25 -6.97 4.73 11.52
CA PHE A 25 -8.23 3.99 11.56
C PHE A 25 -9.42 4.85 11.16
N ALA A 26 -9.55 6.06 11.73
CA ALA A 26 -10.63 6.99 11.45
C ALA A 26 -10.75 7.30 9.93
N ALA A 27 -9.60 7.60 9.31
CA ALA A 27 -9.49 7.83 7.88
C ALA A 27 -9.88 6.59 7.04
N ARG A 28 -9.49 5.39 7.49
CA ARG A 28 -9.86 4.13 6.83
C ARG A 28 -11.37 3.89 6.87
N LEU A 29 -11.99 4.02 8.03
CA LEU A 29 -13.42 3.81 8.21
C LEU A 29 -14.25 4.75 7.33
N ARG A 30 -13.95 6.06 7.39
CA ARG A 30 -14.68 7.10 6.65
C ARG A 30 -14.66 6.85 5.15
N THR A 31 -13.49 6.58 4.60
CA THR A 31 -13.33 6.43 3.15
C THR A 31 -13.90 5.10 2.66
N TRP A 32 -13.78 4.01 3.42
CA TRP A 32 -14.45 2.74 3.08
C TRP A 32 -15.96 2.94 2.99
N ARG A 33 -16.54 3.65 3.97
CA ARG A 33 -17.97 3.96 4.00
C ARG A 33 -18.39 4.74 2.74
N ARG A 34 -17.60 5.75 2.35
CA ARG A 34 -17.87 6.59 1.16
C ARG A 34 -17.80 5.79 -0.15
N ILE A 35 -16.76 4.98 -0.34
CA ILE A 35 -16.57 4.15 -1.54
C ILE A 35 -17.73 3.16 -1.72
N ASN A 36 -18.22 2.58 -0.61
CA ASN A 36 -19.35 1.65 -0.64
C ASN A 36 -20.73 2.35 -0.65
N GLY A 37 -20.78 3.69 -0.71
CA GLY A 37 -22.04 4.44 -0.72
C GLY A 37 -22.86 4.33 0.58
N ILE A 38 -22.23 3.93 1.70
CA ILE A 38 -22.91 3.69 2.97
C ILE A 38 -23.13 5.02 3.70
N LYS A 39 -24.31 5.26 4.29
CA LYS A 39 -24.55 6.43 5.14
C LYS A 39 -24.06 6.17 6.57
N GLN A 40 -23.63 7.20 7.29
CA GLN A 40 -23.20 7.05 8.70
C GLN A 40 -24.29 6.41 9.57
N ALA A 41 -25.56 6.77 9.35
CA ALA A 41 -26.69 6.19 10.07
C ALA A 41 -26.83 4.68 9.81
N THR A 42 -26.71 4.26 8.54
CA THR A 42 -26.73 2.84 8.17
C THR A 42 -25.58 2.06 8.81
N LEU A 43 -24.36 2.61 8.81
CA LEU A 43 -23.23 1.99 9.51
C LEU A 43 -23.48 1.89 11.02
N ALA A 44 -24.08 2.93 11.61
CA ALA A 44 -24.41 2.96 13.04
C ALA A 44 -25.41 1.86 13.41
N GLU A 45 -26.45 1.65 12.58
CA GLU A 45 -27.41 0.55 12.71
C GLU A 45 -26.71 -0.82 12.60
N MET A 46 -25.81 -0.99 11.62
CA MET A 46 -25.08 -2.25 11.41
C MET A 46 -24.22 -2.66 12.62
N VAL A 47 -23.73 -1.71 13.41
CA VAL A 47 -22.87 -1.95 14.58
C VAL A 47 -23.55 -1.68 15.93
N GLY A 48 -24.82 -1.27 15.93
CA GLY A 48 -25.62 -1.07 17.14
C GLY A 48 -25.22 0.16 17.96
N VAL A 49 -24.86 1.26 17.31
CA VAL A 49 -24.52 2.55 17.96
C VAL A 49 -25.34 3.70 17.36
N SER A 50 -25.20 4.91 17.90
CA SER A 50 -25.80 6.11 17.31
C SER A 50 -24.95 6.66 16.16
N GLN A 51 -25.57 7.38 15.23
CA GLN A 51 -24.84 8.08 14.15
C GLN A 51 -23.76 9.03 14.71
N THR A 52 -24.03 9.70 15.84
CA THR A 52 -23.09 10.60 16.51
C THR A 52 -21.80 9.88 16.88
N VAL A 53 -21.88 8.64 17.37
CA VAL A 53 -20.73 7.82 17.73
C VAL A 53 -19.88 7.51 16.49
N VAL A 54 -20.51 7.11 15.38
CA VAL A 54 -19.81 6.88 14.10
C VAL A 54 -19.11 8.15 13.61
N SER A 55 -19.76 9.31 13.73
CA SER A 55 -19.16 10.60 13.36
C SER A 55 -17.90 10.91 14.19
N LEU A 56 -17.95 10.68 15.51
CA LEU A 56 -16.79 10.86 16.38
C LEU A 56 -15.63 9.93 15.99
N TRP A 57 -15.93 8.66 15.67
CA TRP A 57 -14.93 7.70 15.21
C TRP A 57 -14.31 8.11 13.87
N GLU A 58 -15.12 8.48 12.88
CA GLU A 58 -14.62 8.91 11.56
C GLU A 58 -13.77 10.18 11.65
N ASN A 59 -14.00 11.03 12.67
CA ASN A 59 -13.23 12.24 12.92
C ASN A 59 -12.04 12.03 13.87
N GLY A 60 -11.84 10.82 14.39
CA GLY A 60 -10.76 10.51 15.35
C GLY A 60 -10.95 11.15 16.73
N HIS A 61 -12.15 11.60 17.07
CA HIS A 61 -12.48 12.16 18.38
C HIS A 61 -12.83 11.09 19.42
N ASP A 62 -13.12 9.87 18.99
CA ASP A 62 -13.39 8.72 19.84
C ASP A 62 -12.89 7.43 19.15
N ILE A 63 -12.73 6.35 19.92
CA ILE A 63 -12.23 5.06 19.43
C ILE A 63 -13.25 3.97 19.77
N PRO A 64 -13.63 3.11 18.81
CA PRO A 64 -14.48 1.97 19.11
C PRO A 64 -13.87 1.08 20.20
N SER A 65 -14.72 0.48 21.04
CA SER A 65 -14.26 -0.60 21.91
C SER A 65 -13.65 -1.74 21.08
N PRO A 66 -12.73 -2.56 21.63
CA PRO A 66 -12.07 -3.64 20.88
C PRO A 66 -13.05 -4.57 20.16
N GLU A 67 -14.18 -4.91 20.79
CA GLU A 67 -15.25 -5.72 20.19
C GLU A 67 -15.89 -5.03 18.96
N ARG A 68 -16.17 -3.73 19.06
CA ARG A 68 -16.76 -2.96 17.95
C ARG A 68 -15.76 -2.73 16.84
N LEU A 69 -14.48 -2.53 17.19
CA LEU A 69 -13.40 -2.44 16.22
C LEU A 69 -13.31 -3.75 15.42
N ALA A 70 -13.28 -4.91 16.08
CA ALA A 70 -13.24 -6.20 15.41
C ALA A 70 -14.48 -6.43 14.51
N ARG A 71 -15.66 -6.00 14.96
CA ARG A 71 -16.90 -6.05 14.16
C ARG A 71 -16.81 -5.17 12.91
N LEU A 72 -16.32 -3.93 13.05
CA LEU A 72 -16.10 -3.02 11.92
C LEU A 72 -15.10 -3.61 10.92
N GLU A 73 -13.96 -4.12 11.40
CA GLU A 73 -12.96 -4.77 10.55
C GLU A 73 -13.54 -5.96 9.79
N THR A 74 -14.40 -6.77 10.42
CA THR A 74 -15.08 -7.90 9.78
C THR A 74 -16.01 -7.44 8.66
N ILE A 75 -16.88 -6.47 8.93
CA ILE A 75 -17.81 -5.91 7.94
C ILE A 75 -17.03 -5.34 6.74
N MET A 76 -15.97 -4.58 7.02
CA MET A 76 -15.13 -4.01 5.98
C MET A 76 -14.42 -5.09 5.16
N ALA A 77 -13.92 -6.15 5.81
CA ALA A 77 -13.20 -7.22 5.13
C ALA A 77 -14.11 -8.06 4.23
N ASP A 78 -15.33 -8.35 4.66
CA ASP A 78 -16.26 -9.18 3.89
C ASP A 78 -16.70 -8.50 2.60
N THR A 79 -16.80 -7.16 2.59
CA THR A 79 -17.11 -6.41 1.36
C THR A 79 -16.00 -6.46 0.28
N ALA A 80 -14.78 -6.87 0.62
CA ALA A 80 -13.62 -6.71 -0.27
C ALA A 80 -12.75 -7.96 -0.47
N ARG A 81 -13.08 -9.07 0.20
CA ARG A 81 -12.25 -10.27 0.22
C ARG A 81 -12.06 -10.86 -1.18
N ASP A 82 -13.13 -10.93 -1.95
CA ASP A 82 -13.11 -11.52 -3.29
C ASP A 82 -12.35 -10.63 -4.28
N GLU A 83 -12.51 -9.32 -4.17
CA GLU A 83 -11.88 -8.36 -5.08
C GLU A 83 -10.35 -8.38 -4.99
N LEU A 84 -9.78 -8.33 -3.78
CA LEU A 84 -8.32 -8.36 -3.63
C LEU A 84 -7.73 -9.71 -4.04
N ALA A 85 -8.44 -10.81 -3.78
CA ALA A 85 -8.00 -12.13 -4.22
C ALA A 85 -7.98 -12.23 -5.76
N VAL A 86 -9.02 -11.72 -6.42
CA VAL A 86 -9.09 -11.62 -7.89
C VAL A 86 -7.97 -10.73 -8.44
N GLU A 87 -7.73 -9.57 -7.83
CA GLU A 87 -6.68 -8.64 -8.27
C GLU A 87 -5.28 -9.25 -8.17
N ARG A 88 -4.99 -9.98 -7.09
CA ARG A 88 -3.71 -10.71 -6.95
C ARG A 88 -3.54 -11.75 -8.05
N LEU A 89 -4.58 -12.54 -8.32
CA LEU A 89 -4.55 -13.55 -9.38
C LEU A 89 -4.37 -12.92 -10.78
N PHE A 90 -4.96 -11.74 -11.00
CA PHE A 90 -4.80 -11.00 -12.24
C PHE A 90 -3.36 -10.52 -12.42
N VAL A 91 -2.79 -9.86 -11.41
CA VAL A 91 -1.40 -9.36 -11.45
C VAL A 91 -0.40 -10.49 -11.67
N GLU A 92 -0.52 -11.62 -10.97
CA GLU A 92 0.41 -12.75 -11.07
C GLU A 92 0.51 -13.36 -12.48
N ARG A 93 -0.49 -13.13 -13.33
CA ARG A 93 -0.55 -13.68 -14.69
C ARG A 93 -0.05 -12.72 -15.76
N GLN A 94 0.26 -11.47 -15.41
CA GLN A 94 0.65 -10.43 -16.37
C GLN A 94 2.12 -10.52 -16.76
N GLY A 95 2.41 -10.14 -18.01
CA GLY A 95 3.78 -9.97 -18.52
C GLY A 95 4.42 -8.61 -18.23
N GLY A 96 3.62 -7.57 -17.94
CA GLY A 96 4.15 -6.27 -17.50
C GLY A 96 4.84 -6.36 -16.15
N ILE A 97 5.65 -5.36 -15.78
CA ILE A 97 6.39 -5.33 -14.50
C ILE A 97 5.53 -4.64 -13.45
N ARG A 98 4.90 -5.41 -12.56
CA ARG A 98 3.87 -4.92 -11.64
C ARG A 98 3.92 -5.63 -10.30
N ALA A 99 3.61 -4.92 -9.22
CA ALA A 99 3.49 -5.48 -7.89
C ALA A 99 2.34 -4.84 -7.10
N LEU A 100 1.80 -5.63 -6.16
CA LEU A 100 0.81 -5.16 -5.20
C LEU A 100 1.42 -5.15 -3.80
N PHE A 101 1.23 -4.06 -3.07
CA PHE A 101 1.64 -3.93 -1.68
C PHE A 101 0.46 -3.58 -0.78
N ASP A 102 0.43 -4.13 0.42
CA ASP A 102 -0.41 -3.60 1.51
C ASP A 102 0.33 -2.42 2.13
N VAL A 103 -0.27 -1.22 2.21
CA VAL A 103 0.43 -0.05 2.80
C VAL A 103 0.82 -0.29 4.26
N ASP A 104 0.08 -1.15 4.96
CA ASP A 104 0.33 -1.50 6.36
C ASP A 104 1.63 -2.34 6.43
N GLY A 105 2.75 -1.65 6.65
CA GLY A 105 4.09 -2.23 6.69
C GLY A 105 4.70 -2.52 5.30
N VAL A 106 4.10 -2.00 4.23
CA VAL A 106 4.52 -2.21 2.82
C VAL A 106 4.77 -3.69 2.54
N ARG A 107 3.73 -4.48 2.73
CA ARG A 107 3.77 -5.94 2.59
C ARG A 107 3.59 -6.35 1.14
N LEU A 108 4.51 -7.12 0.57
CA LEU A 108 4.38 -7.58 -0.81
C LEU A 108 3.27 -8.65 -0.94
N LEU A 109 2.19 -8.35 -1.67
CA LEU A 109 1.02 -9.23 -1.79
C LEU A 109 1.05 -10.11 -3.03
N ALA A 110 1.53 -9.55 -4.15
CA ALA A 110 1.63 -10.22 -5.44
C ALA A 110 2.66 -9.50 -6.33
N VAL A 111 3.24 -10.26 -7.25
CA VAL A 111 4.14 -9.77 -8.31
C VAL A 111 3.76 -10.43 -9.62
N SER A 112 3.84 -9.70 -10.72
CA SER A 112 3.62 -10.20 -12.06
C SER A 112 4.76 -11.09 -12.56
N ARG A 113 4.62 -11.70 -13.74
CA ARG A 113 5.69 -12.48 -14.37
C ARG A 113 6.87 -11.58 -14.75
N GLY A 114 6.60 -10.46 -15.42
CA GLY A 114 7.65 -9.50 -15.80
C GLY A 114 8.42 -8.93 -14.60
N PHE A 115 7.74 -8.80 -13.44
CA PHE A 115 8.43 -8.46 -12.20
C PHE A 115 9.42 -9.54 -11.76
N ARG A 116 9.00 -10.81 -11.73
CA ARG A 116 9.88 -11.91 -11.33
C ARG A 116 11.04 -12.11 -12.29
N ASP A 117 10.82 -11.85 -13.58
CA ASP A 117 11.86 -11.95 -14.60
C ASP A 117 12.95 -10.88 -14.38
N LEU A 118 12.57 -9.67 -13.94
CA LEU A 118 13.51 -8.58 -13.69
C LEU A 118 14.14 -8.63 -12.28
N TRP A 119 13.35 -8.96 -11.25
CA TRP A 119 13.76 -8.97 -9.84
C TRP A 119 13.31 -10.27 -9.14
N PRO A 120 13.95 -11.41 -9.47
CA PRO A 120 13.51 -12.71 -8.98
C PRO A 120 13.61 -12.84 -7.46
N LYS A 121 14.71 -12.37 -6.83
CA LYS A 121 14.90 -12.55 -5.38
C LYS A 121 13.95 -11.67 -4.57
N THR A 122 13.66 -10.47 -5.07
CA THR A 122 12.63 -9.58 -4.50
C THR A 122 11.24 -10.19 -4.69
N GLY A 123 10.98 -10.84 -5.83
CA GLY A 123 9.74 -11.57 -6.07
C GLY A 123 9.48 -12.71 -5.07
N ASP A 124 10.54 -13.35 -4.57
CA ASP A 124 10.47 -14.39 -3.55
C ASP A 124 10.10 -13.85 -2.15
N LEU A 125 10.19 -12.53 -1.92
CA LEU A 125 9.78 -11.88 -0.66
C LEU A 125 8.26 -11.69 -0.54
N LYS A 126 7.48 -12.41 -1.35
CA LYS A 126 6.01 -12.37 -1.28
C LYS A 126 5.55 -12.73 0.13
N GLY A 127 4.75 -11.85 0.71
CA GLY A 127 4.22 -11.96 2.06
C GLY A 127 5.07 -11.28 3.14
N SER A 128 6.26 -10.79 2.79
CA SER A 128 7.16 -10.09 3.71
C SER A 128 6.90 -8.58 3.78
N PHE A 129 7.31 -7.95 4.88
CA PHE A 129 7.20 -6.50 5.08
C PHE A 129 8.48 -5.81 4.60
N LEU A 130 8.34 -4.79 3.74
CA LEU A 130 9.48 -4.11 3.12
C LEU A 130 9.69 -2.68 3.63
N ILE A 131 8.93 -2.23 4.63
CA ILE A 131 8.95 -0.85 5.15
C ILE A 131 10.35 -0.33 5.50
N ASP A 132 11.24 -1.19 5.99
CA ASP A 132 12.60 -0.80 6.39
C ASP A 132 13.59 -0.79 5.21
N TYR A 133 13.20 -1.37 4.07
CA TYR A 133 14.01 -1.51 2.86
C TYR A 133 13.51 -0.66 1.70
N LEU A 134 12.59 0.26 1.95
CA LEU A 134 12.13 1.20 0.92
C LEU A 134 13.27 2.12 0.48
N VAL A 135 13.34 2.36 -0.82
CA VAL A 135 14.18 3.41 -1.42
C VAL A 135 13.65 4.80 -1.04
N ASN A 136 14.50 5.82 -1.19
CA ASN A 136 14.26 7.17 -0.67
C ASN A 136 12.85 7.72 -0.99
N GLU A 137 12.39 7.54 -2.22
CA GLU A 137 11.12 8.05 -2.74
C GLU A 137 9.94 7.32 -2.09
N ALA A 138 9.95 5.97 -2.15
CA ALA A 138 8.93 5.15 -1.54
C ALA A 138 8.90 5.30 0.00
N ARG A 139 10.08 5.42 0.63
CA ARG A 139 10.21 5.73 2.07
C ARG A 139 9.56 7.05 2.38
N ARG A 140 9.81 8.10 1.58
CA ARG A 140 9.20 9.42 1.77
C ARG A 140 7.68 9.35 1.70
N LEU A 141 7.10 8.65 0.72
CA LEU A 141 5.64 8.45 0.64
C LEU A 141 5.08 7.73 1.88
N ALA A 142 5.82 6.75 2.41
CA ALA A 142 5.37 5.95 3.56
C ALA A 142 5.61 6.60 4.94
N SER A 143 6.61 7.48 5.07
CA SER A 143 7.05 8.02 6.37
C SER A 143 6.78 9.51 6.57
N ASP A 144 6.67 10.29 5.50
CA ASP A 144 6.28 11.70 5.60
C ASP A 144 4.80 11.77 6.03
N GLU A 145 4.52 12.47 7.13
CA GLU A 145 3.19 12.51 7.72
C GLU A 145 2.14 13.03 6.74
N LYS A 146 2.48 14.04 5.92
CA LYS A 146 1.54 14.61 4.95
C LYS A 146 1.16 13.57 3.90
N TYR A 147 2.14 12.87 3.32
CA TYR A 147 1.87 11.88 2.29
C TYR A 147 1.20 10.63 2.85
N ALA A 148 1.69 10.11 3.97
CA ALA A 148 1.13 8.92 4.60
C ALA A 148 -0.34 9.16 4.99
N GLN A 149 -0.68 10.32 5.56
CA GLN A 149 -2.07 10.66 5.87
C GLN A 149 -2.93 10.79 4.61
N ALA A 150 -2.45 11.46 3.56
CA ALA A 150 -3.19 11.61 2.32
C ALA A 150 -3.46 10.26 1.62
N ILE A 151 -2.50 9.32 1.65
CA ILE A 151 -2.69 7.96 1.12
C ILE A 151 -3.73 7.22 1.96
N LEU A 152 -3.60 7.28 3.29
CA LEU A 152 -4.48 6.59 4.22
C LEU A 152 -5.89 7.16 4.23
N SER A 153 -6.08 8.46 3.98
CA SER A 153 -7.40 9.09 3.82
C SER A 153 -8.00 8.85 2.44
N GLY A 154 -7.20 8.43 1.46
CA GLY A 154 -7.61 8.29 0.07
C GLY A 154 -7.67 9.63 -0.69
N GLU A 155 -7.04 10.68 -0.15
CA GLU A 155 -6.88 11.96 -0.83
C GLU A 155 -5.80 11.89 -1.91
N LEU A 156 -4.67 11.21 -1.64
CA LEU A 156 -3.63 10.97 -2.66
C LEU A 156 -3.93 9.65 -3.36
N VAL A 157 -4.23 9.70 -4.66
CA VAL A 157 -4.72 8.53 -5.43
C VAL A 157 -3.68 7.96 -6.39
N LEU A 158 -2.76 8.80 -6.86
CA LEU A 158 -1.68 8.38 -7.74
C LEU A 158 -0.39 9.13 -7.42
N ALA A 159 0.74 8.45 -7.53
CA ALA A 159 2.06 9.03 -7.48
C ALA A 159 2.94 8.44 -8.57
N SER A 160 3.76 9.26 -9.21
CA SER A 160 4.77 8.81 -10.17
C SER A 160 6.15 9.33 -9.80
N GLY A 161 7.16 8.58 -10.20
CA GLY A 161 8.54 8.97 -9.98
C GLY A 161 9.53 8.01 -10.58
N HIS A 162 10.80 8.24 -10.25
CA HIS A 162 11.94 7.47 -10.73
C HIS A 162 12.74 6.94 -9.55
N SER A 163 13.27 5.73 -9.72
CA SER A 163 14.18 5.11 -8.77
C SER A 163 15.30 4.39 -9.53
N HIS A 164 16.51 4.35 -8.94
CA HIS A 164 17.61 3.57 -9.51
C HIS A 164 17.55 2.09 -9.13
N ARG A 165 16.86 1.76 -8.05
CA ARG A 165 16.67 0.40 -7.54
C ARG A 165 15.27 0.26 -6.95
N MET A 166 14.79 -0.97 -6.85
CA MET A 166 13.45 -1.28 -6.38
C MET A 166 13.36 -1.26 -4.85
N THR A 167 14.34 -1.89 -4.17
CA THR A 167 14.48 -1.85 -2.71
C THR A 167 15.94 -1.52 -2.35
N ASN A 168 16.18 -1.21 -1.08
CA ASN A 168 17.53 -1.08 -0.52
C ASN A 168 18.18 -2.43 -0.18
N LEU A 169 17.52 -3.56 -0.47
CA LEU A 169 18.15 -4.88 -0.36
C LEU A 169 19.10 -5.09 -1.54
N ASP A 170 20.32 -5.52 -1.23
CA ASP A 170 21.31 -5.88 -2.23
C ASP A 170 21.15 -7.36 -2.64
N ILE A 171 20.01 -7.65 -3.29
CA ILE A 171 19.62 -9.02 -3.67
C ILE A 171 19.36 -9.18 -5.17
N ASP A 172 18.96 -8.14 -5.87
CA ASP A 172 18.74 -8.15 -7.32
C ASP A 172 19.52 -7.02 -8.01
N GLU A 173 19.52 -7.04 -9.34
CA GLU A 173 20.16 -6.02 -10.17
C GLU A 173 19.56 -4.62 -9.94
N MET A 174 20.46 -3.63 -9.96
CA MET A 174 20.09 -2.23 -9.91
C MET A 174 19.60 -1.76 -11.28
N VAL A 175 18.29 -1.76 -11.47
CA VAL A 175 17.64 -1.34 -12.72
C VAL A 175 16.95 0.01 -12.52
N PRO A 176 17.43 1.09 -13.16
CA PRO A 176 16.73 2.36 -13.18
C PRO A 176 15.37 2.23 -13.83
N HIS A 177 14.33 2.78 -13.20
CA HIS A 177 12.97 2.66 -13.69
C HIS A 177 12.12 3.86 -13.29
N ARG A 178 11.10 4.12 -14.11
CA ARG A 178 9.93 4.91 -13.71
C ARG A 178 8.93 3.99 -13.02
N TRP A 179 8.24 4.51 -12.02
CA TRP A 179 7.16 3.81 -11.33
C TRP A 179 5.91 4.67 -11.30
N HIS A 180 4.77 3.99 -11.34
CA HIS A 180 3.44 4.57 -11.22
C HIS A 180 2.70 3.81 -10.12
N MET A 181 2.44 4.46 -9.00
CA MET A 181 1.69 3.94 -7.87
C MET A 181 0.25 4.41 -7.94
N CYS A 182 -0.70 3.49 -7.89
CA CYS A 182 -2.12 3.78 -7.68
C CYS A 182 -2.54 3.24 -6.31
N PHE A 183 -3.12 4.10 -5.48
CA PHE A 183 -3.59 3.74 -4.14
C PHE A 183 -5.07 3.35 -4.21
N ARG A 184 -5.38 2.07 -3.95
CA ARG A 184 -6.74 1.54 -4.03
C ARG A 184 -7.21 1.01 -2.69
N ARG A 185 -8.52 1.12 -2.43
CA ARG A 185 -9.14 0.56 -1.23
C ARG A 185 -9.76 -0.80 -1.53
N PHE A 186 -9.41 -1.77 -0.71
CA PHE A 186 -10.06 -3.08 -0.64
C PHE A 186 -10.51 -3.31 0.79
N GLY A 187 -11.73 -2.88 1.11
CA GLY A 187 -12.28 -3.02 2.46
C GLY A 187 -11.54 -2.08 3.43
N PRO A 188 -10.96 -2.60 4.53
CA PRO A 188 -10.16 -1.79 5.46
C PRO A 188 -8.74 -1.56 4.97
N ARG A 189 -8.29 -2.25 3.91
CA ARG A 189 -6.92 -2.19 3.44
C ARG A 189 -6.76 -1.12 2.37
N THR A 190 -5.61 -0.47 2.38
CA THR A 190 -5.16 0.35 1.27
C THR A 190 -4.04 -0.40 0.57
N ILE A 191 -4.24 -0.70 -0.71
CA ILE A 191 -3.33 -1.46 -1.54
C ILE A 191 -2.65 -0.49 -2.49
N VAL A 192 -1.32 -0.55 -2.54
CA VAL A 192 -0.54 0.12 -3.56
C VAL A 192 -0.40 -0.83 -4.74
N ASP A 193 -0.93 -0.42 -5.88
CA ASP A 193 -0.68 -1.07 -7.14
C ASP A 193 0.40 -0.32 -7.90
N VAL A 194 1.52 -0.98 -8.17
CA VAL A 194 2.67 -0.32 -8.78
C VAL A 194 3.02 -0.97 -10.10
N VAL A 195 3.11 -0.15 -11.13
CA VAL A 195 3.68 -0.51 -12.43
C VAL A 195 5.09 0.09 -12.53
N TYR A 196 6.01 -0.68 -13.08
CA TYR A 196 7.40 -0.30 -13.29
C TYR A 196 7.74 -0.30 -14.78
N GLU A 197 8.46 0.73 -15.21
CA GLU A 197 8.92 0.91 -16.58
C GLU A 197 10.44 1.11 -16.56
N PRO A 198 11.23 0.10 -16.98
CA PRO A 198 12.68 0.25 -17.05
C PRO A 198 13.08 1.46 -17.89
N SER A 199 14.12 2.15 -17.46
CA SER A 199 14.59 3.39 -18.10
C SER A 199 16.10 3.35 -18.29
N GLU A 200 16.61 4.04 -19.31
CA GLU A 200 18.04 4.11 -19.61
C GLU A 200 18.85 4.97 -18.61
N GLY A 201 18.27 5.37 -17.48
CA GLY A 201 18.99 6.04 -16.39
C GLY A 201 19.29 7.52 -16.60
N ALA A 202 18.62 8.19 -17.55
CA ALA A 202 18.85 9.60 -17.82
C ALA A 202 18.26 10.55 -16.75
N CYS A 203 17.29 10.10 -15.96
CA CYS A 203 16.60 10.91 -14.95
C CYS A 203 17.05 10.53 -13.54
N GLY A 204 17.33 11.53 -12.69
CA GLY A 204 17.64 11.31 -11.28
C GLY A 204 16.43 10.78 -10.50
N PRO A 205 16.64 10.11 -9.36
CA PRO A 205 15.57 9.52 -8.58
C PRO A 205 14.77 10.61 -7.87
N GLY A 206 13.46 10.43 -7.75
CA GLY A 206 12.56 11.44 -7.21
C GLY A 206 11.10 11.15 -7.49
N ILE A 207 10.23 11.88 -6.79
CA ILE A 207 8.79 11.91 -7.04
C ILE A 207 8.53 13.13 -7.94
N ASP A 208 7.93 12.92 -9.10
CA ASP A 208 7.67 13.99 -10.08
C ASP A 208 6.18 14.30 -10.29
N ASP A 209 5.28 13.41 -9.85
CA ASP A 209 3.85 13.59 -10.01
C ASP A 209 3.08 13.05 -8.79
N LEU A 210 2.09 13.82 -8.34
CA LEU A 210 1.20 13.51 -7.23
C LEU A 210 -0.20 13.98 -7.60
N VAL A 211 -1.14 13.06 -7.70
CA VAL A 211 -2.53 13.35 -8.08
C VAL A 211 -3.43 13.15 -6.88
N TYR A 212 -4.09 14.22 -6.46
CA TYR A 212 -5.09 14.18 -5.40
C TYR A 212 -6.49 13.97 -5.98
N LEU A 213 -7.35 13.29 -5.24
CA LEU A 213 -8.73 12.98 -5.64
C LEU A 213 -9.51 14.25 -6.00
N ASP A 214 -9.33 15.33 -5.24
CA ASP A 214 -10.03 16.60 -5.45
C ASP A 214 -9.59 17.32 -6.73
N ASP A 215 -8.41 16.97 -7.27
CA ASP A 215 -7.91 17.52 -8.54
C ASP A 215 -8.49 16.79 -9.75
N LEU A 216 -9.11 15.62 -9.56
CA LEU A 216 -9.79 14.88 -10.62
C LEU A 216 -11.10 15.58 -10.97
N LYS A 217 -11.15 16.18 -12.16
CA LYS A 217 -12.40 16.73 -12.70
C LYS A 217 -13.34 15.56 -13.04
N PRO A 218 -14.60 15.58 -12.58
CA PRO A 218 -15.59 14.65 -13.10
C PRO A 218 -15.79 14.94 -14.59
N GLU A 219 -15.72 13.89 -15.42
CA GLU A 219 -16.06 13.93 -16.84
C GLU A 219 -17.56 14.22 -17.08
#